data_AF-A0A3B5L7N4-F1
#
_entry.id   AF-A0A3B5L7N4-F1
#
_cell.length_a   1.000
_cell.length_b   1.000
_cell.length_c   1.000
_cell.angle_alpha   90.00
_cell.angle_beta   90.00
_cell.angle_gamma   90.00
#
_symmetry.space_group_name_H-M   'P 1'
#
loop_
_entity.id
_entity.type
_entity.pdbx_description
1 polymer ?
#
loop_
_entity_poly.entity_id
_entity_poly.type
_entity_poly.pdbx_seq_one_letter_code
_entity_poly.pdbx_strand_id
1 'polypeptide(L)'
;MATSLMLSRKDLNLSYKATMTGLLMCKLLLIGGIECWELQQTRKPTAETKVKCHDLEHWHKLNSDLCDVTSWLGRVLPELERLQHIAPSPSIQDIEVNIKKLKEMRRTFNTYKCLMISANLSSHYFLQADDAELQELQEALCSTNHSWTQACSTLQSWERKLHSALMQCQEFHEALHSLLLLLSQAENKLHAVNIFKLSIPPQDFTVLCHPLLQTLQEELHSRHRQVSALQEISSQLLLEATSEESVEAKEKIHVIGNKLHVLLQKVAAALCSLQEIVVGSCLFSGQTCLSLSACRGERRDLSLHRPLLCWIIRAVFSLHMLFLVLLVLVFLVPLSDQDHSCSLSNNFARSFYPMLHYTNGPPPT
;
A
#
# COMPACT_ATOMS: atom_id res chain seq x y z
N MET A 1 -3.37 -8.48 -47.69
CA MET A 1 -3.49 -9.67 -46.82
C MET A 1 -2.10 -10.28 -46.53
N ALA A 2 -1.16 -9.52 -45.95
CA ALA A 2 0.20 -10.04 -45.68
C ALA A 2 0.82 -9.54 -44.36
N THR A 3 0.02 -9.01 -43.43
CA THR A 3 0.49 -8.49 -42.14
C THR A 3 -0.02 -9.29 -40.94
N SER A 4 -0.91 -10.29 -41.13
CA SER A 4 -1.49 -11.10 -40.04
C SER A 4 -0.69 -12.37 -39.70
N LEU A 5 0.31 -12.74 -40.50
CA LEU A 5 1.08 -13.99 -40.33
C LEU A 5 2.44 -13.81 -39.62
N MET A 6 2.87 -12.59 -39.35
CA MET A 6 4.18 -12.30 -38.73
C MET A 6 4.13 -12.13 -37.20
N LEU A 7 2.95 -11.89 -36.61
CA LEU A 7 2.81 -11.89 -35.13
C LEU A 7 2.88 -13.31 -34.56
N SER A 8 2.38 -14.32 -35.26
CA SER A 8 2.31 -15.68 -34.73
C SER A 8 3.68 -16.37 -34.57
N ARG A 9 4.70 -16.01 -35.37
CA ARG A 9 5.98 -16.75 -35.39
C ARG A 9 6.93 -16.35 -34.27
N LYS A 10 6.87 -15.12 -33.75
CA LYS A 10 7.68 -14.68 -32.60
C LYS A 10 7.08 -15.18 -31.28
N ASP A 11 5.75 -15.17 -31.17
CA ASP A 11 5.02 -15.61 -29.98
C ASP A 11 5.08 -17.14 -29.82
N LEU A 12 5.00 -17.90 -30.92
CA LEU A 12 5.28 -19.34 -30.88
C LEU A 12 6.73 -19.64 -30.51
N ASN A 13 7.70 -18.84 -30.94
CA ASN A 13 9.11 -19.08 -30.63
C ASN A 13 9.45 -18.73 -29.17
N LEU A 14 8.81 -17.70 -28.60
CA LEU A 14 8.93 -17.37 -27.18
C LEU A 14 8.25 -18.42 -26.29
N SER A 15 7.03 -18.84 -26.66
CA SER A 15 6.29 -19.88 -25.93
C SER A 15 7.01 -21.24 -26.01
N TYR A 16 7.52 -21.61 -27.18
CA TYR A 16 8.28 -22.85 -27.35
C TYR A 16 9.62 -22.80 -26.62
N LYS A 17 10.34 -21.66 -26.63
CA LYS A 17 11.56 -21.49 -25.83
C LYS A 17 11.29 -21.55 -24.34
N ALA A 18 10.22 -20.92 -23.85
CA ALA A 18 9.82 -20.95 -22.44
C ALA A 18 9.39 -22.35 -21.97
N THR A 19 8.73 -23.11 -22.85
CA THR A 19 8.34 -24.50 -22.56
C THR A 19 9.55 -25.44 -22.59
N MET A 20 10.49 -25.20 -23.51
CA MET A 20 11.72 -25.98 -23.63
C MET A 20 12.68 -25.71 -22.45
N THR A 21 12.83 -24.45 -22.02
CA THR A 21 13.61 -24.12 -20.82
C THR A 21 12.96 -24.67 -19.55
N GLY A 22 11.63 -24.66 -19.45
CA GLY A 22 10.91 -25.32 -18.34
C GLY A 22 11.15 -26.84 -18.28
N LEU A 23 11.17 -27.53 -19.43
CA LEU A 23 11.42 -28.97 -19.48
C LEU A 23 12.88 -29.33 -19.14
N LEU A 24 13.84 -28.51 -19.58
CA LEU A 24 15.27 -28.63 -19.25
C LEU A 24 15.52 -28.41 -17.75
N MET A 25 14.87 -27.41 -17.15
CA MET A 25 14.99 -27.13 -15.70
C MET A 25 14.42 -28.25 -14.83
N CYS A 26 13.29 -28.86 -15.22
CA CYS A 26 12.76 -30.05 -14.55
C CYS A 26 13.73 -31.24 -14.64
N LYS A 27 14.48 -31.35 -15.74
CA LYS A 27 15.49 -32.39 -15.94
C LYS A 27 16.70 -32.18 -15.01
N LEU A 28 17.16 -30.93 -14.87
CA LEU A 28 18.25 -30.55 -13.96
C LEU A 28 17.87 -30.73 -12.48
N LEU A 29 16.63 -30.43 -12.09
CA LEU A 29 16.10 -30.70 -10.74
C LEU A 29 16.11 -32.19 -10.39
N LEU A 30 15.76 -33.05 -11.36
CA LEU A 30 15.70 -34.50 -11.17
C LEU A 30 17.10 -35.13 -11.12
N ILE A 31 18.02 -34.69 -11.99
CA ILE A 31 19.39 -35.23 -12.06
C ILE A 31 20.19 -34.82 -10.81
N GLY A 32 20.18 -33.53 -10.47
CA GLY A 32 20.87 -33.03 -9.27
C GLY A 32 20.27 -33.60 -7.97
N GLY A 33 18.96 -33.83 -7.92
CA GLY A 33 18.31 -34.42 -6.75
C GLY A 33 18.69 -35.88 -6.48
N ILE A 34 19.00 -36.66 -7.54
CA ILE A 34 19.34 -38.09 -7.43
C ILE A 34 20.81 -38.26 -7.00
N GLU A 35 21.75 -37.54 -7.61
CA GLU A 35 23.18 -37.64 -7.25
C GLU A 35 23.45 -37.22 -5.81
N CYS A 36 22.71 -36.22 -5.30
CA CYS A 36 22.88 -35.72 -3.94
C CYS A 36 22.36 -36.70 -2.88
N TRP A 37 21.26 -37.41 -3.17
CA TRP A 37 20.74 -38.48 -2.31
C TRP A 37 21.70 -39.67 -2.22
N GLU A 38 22.47 -39.92 -3.26
CA GLU A 38 23.45 -41.00 -3.35
C GLU A 38 24.78 -40.67 -2.63
N LEU A 39 25.22 -39.41 -2.71
CA LEU A 39 26.40 -38.91 -1.99
C LEU A 39 26.19 -38.81 -0.47
N GLN A 40 24.96 -38.56 -0.01
CA GLN A 40 24.63 -38.40 1.40
C GLN A 40 24.57 -39.73 2.18
N GLN A 41 24.43 -40.86 1.48
CA GLN A 41 24.40 -42.20 2.12
C GLN A 41 25.79 -42.75 2.50
N THR A 42 26.91 -42.18 2.02
CA THR A 42 28.22 -42.86 2.10
C THR A 42 29.32 -42.19 2.94
N ARG A 43 29.13 -40.98 3.53
CA ARG A 43 30.24 -40.31 4.27
C ARG A 43 29.85 -39.57 5.55
N LYS A 44 30.69 -39.70 6.60
CA LYS A 44 30.69 -38.85 7.80
C LYS A 44 31.18 -37.43 7.44
N PRO A 45 30.55 -36.35 7.95
CA PRO A 45 30.85 -34.99 7.50
C PRO A 45 32.21 -34.49 8.05
N THR A 46 33.14 -34.23 7.15
CA THR A 46 34.35 -33.41 7.34
C THR A 46 34.02 -31.92 7.08
N ALA A 47 34.86 -30.98 7.54
CA ALA A 47 34.64 -29.55 7.32
C ALA A 47 34.50 -29.18 5.81
N GLU A 48 35.23 -29.88 4.93
CA GLU A 48 35.16 -29.73 3.48
C GLU A 48 33.85 -30.26 2.86
N THR A 49 33.28 -31.34 3.41
CA THR A 49 31.96 -31.83 2.95
C THR A 49 30.82 -30.93 3.42
N LYS A 50 31.00 -30.22 4.53
CA LYS A 50 30.03 -29.23 5.03
C LYS A 50 29.97 -27.98 4.15
N VAL A 51 31.12 -27.53 3.61
CA VAL A 51 31.20 -26.43 2.64
C VAL A 51 30.53 -26.82 1.32
N LYS A 52 30.87 -27.98 0.75
CA LYS A 52 30.24 -28.47 -0.49
C LYS A 52 28.73 -28.68 -0.38
N CYS A 53 28.26 -29.16 0.77
CA CYS A 53 26.83 -29.33 1.04
C CYS A 53 26.09 -27.97 1.11
N HIS A 54 26.74 -26.95 1.64
CA HIS A 54 26.18 -25.60 1.71
C HIS A 54 26.09 -24.95 0.32
N ASP A 55 27.13 -25.08 -0.52
CA ASP A 55 27.13 -24.56 -1.89
C ASP A 55 26.03 -25.23 -2.75
N LEU A 56 25.82 -26.52 -2.54
CA LEU A 56 24.76 -27.30 -3.19
C LEU A 56 23.34 -26.86 -2.75
N GLU A 57 23.14 -26.56 -1.47
CA GLU A 57 21.84 -26.07 -0.96
C GLU A 57 21.48 -24.71 -1.57
N HIS A 58 22.46 -23.79 -1.65
CA HIS A 58 22.29 -22.50 -2.34
C HIS A 58 22.01 -22.68 -3.83
N TRP A 59 22.63 -23.68 -4.46
CA TRP A 59 22.42 -24.00 -5.87
C TRP A 59 20.99 -24.49 -6.12
N HIS A 60 20.51 -25.46 -5.34
CA HIS A 60 19.13 -25.94 -5.45
C HIS A 60 18.12 -24.84 -5.18
N LYS A 61 18.40 -23.96 -4.21
CA LYS A 61 17.54 -22.82 -3.91
C LYS A 61 17.47 -21.83 -5.06
N LEU A 62 18.61 -21.45 -5.65
CA LEU A 62 18.67 -20.59 -6.83
C LEU A 62 17.90 -21.19 -8.01
N ASN A 63 18.10 -22.47 -8.27
CA ASN A 63 17.43 -23.18 -9.35
C ASN A 63 15.90 -23.24 -9.15
N SER A 64 15.45 -23.50 -7.92
CA SER A 64 14.03 -23.46 -7.55
C SER A 64 13.43 -22.06 -7.71
N ASP A 65 14.11 -21.02 -7.21
CA ASP A 65 13.62 -19.64 -7.29
C ASP A 65 13.53 -19.18 -8.76
N LEU A 66 14.50 -19.55 -9.59
CA LEU A 66 14.49 -19.28 -11.03
C LEU A 66 13.36 -20.03 -11.75
N CYS A 67 13.10 -21.29 -11.41
CA CYS A 67 11.95 -22.05 -11.92
C CYS A 67 10.63 -21.35 -11.61
N ASP A 68 10.45 -20.91 -10.36
CA ASP A 68 9.23 -20.27 -9.90
C ASP A 68 8.99 -18.94 -10.63
N VAL A 69 10.03 -18.10 -10.73
CA VAL A 69 9.92 -16.82 -11.44
C VAL A 69 9.69 -17.04 -12.93
N THR A 70 10.42 -17.95 -13.57
CA THR A 70 10.30 -18.21 -15.01
C THR A 70 8.91 -18.75 -15.35
N SER A 71 8.38 -19.67 -14.52
CA SER A 71 7.03 -20.20 -14.66
C SER A 71 5.96 -19.11 -14.50
N TRP A 72 6.16 -18.19 -13.54
CA TRP A 72 5.27 -17.06 -13.34
C TRP A 72 5.32 -16.06 -14.51
N LEU A 73 6.52 -15.71 -14.99
CA LEU A 73 6.70 -14.83 -16.14
C LEU A 73 6.04 -15.38 -17.41
N GLY A 74 6.14 -16.70 -17.63
CA GLY A 74 5.48 -17.38 -18.75
C GLY A 74 3.95 -17.24 -18.73
N ARG A 75 3.33 -17.03 -17.56
CA ARG A 75 1.89 -16.77 -17.43
C ARG A 75 1.56 -15.28 -17.50
N VAL A 76 2.35 -14.43 -16.86
CA VAL A 76 2.04 -13.00 -16.69
C VAL A 76 2.33 -12.17 -17.93
N LEU A 77 3.37 -12.49 -18.69
CA LEU A 77 3.69 -11.77 -19.94
C LEU A 77 2.51 -11.76 -20.94
N PRO A 78 1.93 -12.92 -21.34
CA PRO A 78 0.81 -12.92 -22.27
C PRO A 78 -0.46 -12.29 -21.67
N GLU A 79 -0.66 -12.42 -20.35
CA GLU A 79 -1.78 -11.74 -19.68
C GLU A 79 -1.65 -10.22 -19.75
N LEU A 80 -0.46 -9.69 -19.48
CA LEU A 80 -0.17 -8.25 -19.57
C LEU A 80 -0.32 -7.72 -21.00
N GLU A 81 0.17 -8.46 -21.99
CA GLU A 81 0.01 -8.09 -23.40
C GLU A 81 -1.47 -7.99 -23.78
N ARG A 82 -2.29 -8.95 -23.33
CA ARG A 82 -3.75 -8.89 -23.54
C ARG A 82 -4.38 -7.67 -22.85
N LEU A 83 -3.97 -7.36 -21.63
CA LEU A 83 -4.51 -6.23 -20.84
C LEU A 83 -4.16 -4.86 -21.42
N GLN A 84 -3.11 -4.76 -22.24
CA GLN A 84 -2.75 -3.51 -22.92
C GLN A 84 -3.75 -3.07 -24.00
N HIS A 85 -4.67 -3.93 -24.40
CA HIS A 85 -5.75 -3.60 -25.33
C HIS A 85 -6.91 -2.95 -24.59
N ILE A 86 -6.78 -1.66 -24.32
CA ILE A 86 -7.83 -0.83 -23.73
C ILE A 86 -8.83 -0.46 -24.83
N ALA A 87 -10.12 -0.42 -24.48
CA ALA A 87 -11.17 0.03 -25.40
C ALA A 87 -10.91 1.48 -25.89
N PRO A 88 -11.27 1.83 -27.15
CA PRO A 88 -11.03 3.18 -27.70
C PRO A 88 -11.74 4.32 -26.95
N SER A 89 -12.90 4.02 -26.32
CA SER A 89 -13.67 4.98 -25.52
C SER A 89 -14.09 4.29 -24.22
N PRO A 90 -13.18 4.19 -23.24
CA PRO A 90 -13.42 3.46 -22.00
C PRO A 90 -14.32 4.27 -21.07
N SER A 91 -15.31 3.62 -20.47
CA SER A 91 -16.13 4.22 -19.40
C SER A 91 -15.33 4.35 -18.10
N ILE A 92 -15.82 5.14 -17.13
CA ILE A 92 -15.20 5.18 -15.79
C ILE A 92 -15.18 3.77 -15.17
N GLN A 93 -16.24 2.99 -15.36
CA GLN A 93 -16.35 1.64 -14.82
C GLN A 93 -15.30 0.70 -15.43
N ASP A 94 -15.04 0.80 -16.74
CA ASP A 94 -13.99 0.02 -17.40
C ASP A 94 -12.61 0.35 -16.83
N ILE A 95 -12.35 1.64 -16.60
CA ILE A 95 -11.10 2.10 -15.98
C ILE A 95 -11.00 1.55 -14.55
N GLU A 96 -12.06 1.62 -13.74
CA GLU A 96 -12.08 1.06 -12.38
C GLU A 96 -11.74 -0.43 -12.35
N VAL A 97 -12.28 -1.21 -13.28
CA VAL A 97 -11.99 -2.65 -13.39
C VAL A 97 -10.51 -2.87 -13.72
N ASN A 98 -9.97 -2.11 -14.67
CA ASN A 98 -8.56 -2.18 -15.02
C ASN A 98 -7.65 -1.75 -13.87
N ILE A 99 -8.05 -0.75 -13.07
CA ILE A 99 -7.31 -0.32 -11.87
C ILE A 99 -7.26 -1.43 -10.83
N LYS A 100 -8.37 -2.13 -10.57
CA LYS A 100 -8.37 -3.29 -9.66
C LYS A 100 -7.36 -4.34 -10.14
N LYS A 101 -7.38 -4.66 -11.44
CA LYS A 101 -6.45 -5.63 -12.03
C LYS A 101 -5.00 -5.14 -11.96
N LEU A 102 -4.76 -3.85 -12.17
CA LEU A 102 -3.43 -3.25 -12.05
C LEU A 102 -2.88 -3.39 -10.63
N LYS A 103 -3.71 -3.15 -9.61
CA LYS A 103 -3.31 -3.32 -8.19
C LYS A 103 -2.95 -4.76 -7.87
N GLU A 104 -3.74 -5.73 -8.35
CA GLU A 104 -3.43 -7.15 -8.21
C GLU A 104 -2.10 -7.50 -8.87
N MET A 105 -1.87 -6.99 -10.09
CA MET A 105 -0.64 -7.22 -10.83
C MET A 105 0.58 -6.61 -10.11
N ARG A 106 0.50 -5.35 -9.67
CA ARG A 106 1.57 -4.73 -8.87
C ARG A 106 1.89 -5.54 -7.60
N ARG A 107 0.88 -6.12 -6.95
CA ARG A 107 1.05 -6.96 -5.76
C ARG A 107 1.79 -8.27 -6.08
N THR A 108 1.44 -8.95 -7.17
CA THR A 108 2.14 -10.17 -7.59
C THR A 108 3.57 -9.87 -8.00
N PHE A 109 3.81 -8.81 -8.78
CA PHE A 109 5.17 -8.35 -9.10
C PHE A 109 6.01 -8.08 -7.85
N ASN A 110 5.46 -7.41 -6.83
CA ASN A 110 6.20 -7.17 -5.58
C ASN A 110 6.58 -8.47 -4.85
N THR A 111 5.77 -9.53 -4.98
CA THR A 111 6.07 -10.85 -4.39
C THR A 111 7.26 -11.51 -5.09
N TYR A 112 7.26 -11.53 -6.43
CA TYR A 112 8.33 -12.14 -7.21
C TYR A 112 9.60 -11.28 -7.30
N LYS A 113 9.51 -9.98 -7.03
CA LYS A 113 10.66 -9.07 -6.96
C LYS A 113 11.69 -9.54 -5.94
N CYS A 114 11.24 -10.03 -4.78
CA CYS A 114 12.13 -10.57 -3.75
C CYS A 114 12.88 -11.81 -4.25
N LEU A 115 12.19 -12.72 -4.96
CA LEU A 115 12.81 -13.91 -5.56
C LEU A 115 13.84 -13.53 -6.63
N MET A 116 13.53 -12.55 -7.48
CA MET A 116 14.51 -12.07 -8.48
C MET A 116 15.72 -11.39 -7.88
N ILE A 117 15.55 -10.63 -6.80
CA ILE A 117 16.70 -10.04 -6.09
C ILE A 117 17.54 -11.15 -5.47
N SER A 118 16.90 -12.10 -4.78
CA SER A 118 17.58 -13.27 -4.19
C SER A 118 18.38 -14.05 -5.25
N ALA A 119 17.74 -14.41 -6.36
CA ALA A 119 18.37 -15.16 -7.45
C ALA A 119 19.59 -14.42 -8.05
N ASN A 120 19.48 -13.11 -8.25
CA ASN A 120 20.59 -12.30 -8.76
C ASN A 120 21.75 -12.20 -7.76
N LEU A 121 21.47 -12.04 -6.47
CA LEU A 121 22.50 -11.98 -5.43
C LEU A 121 23.21 -13.33 -5.27
N SER A 122 22.44 -14.42 -5.30
CA SER A 122 22.97 -15.78 -5.16
C SER A 122 23.79 -16.25 -6.37
N SER A 123 23.59 -15.66 -7.54
CA SER A 123 24.33 -16.00 -8.76
C SER A 123 25.85 -15.82 -8.63
N HIS A 124 26.29 -14.87 -7.79
CA HIS A 124 27.70 -14.55 -7.62
C HIS A 124 28.50 -15.67 -6.92
N TYR A 125 27.85 -16.53 -6.14
CA TYR A 125 28.53 -17.66 -5.48
C TYR A 125 29.03 -18.72 -6.47
N PHE A 126 28.54 -18.69 -7.71
CA PHE A 126 28.77 -19.74 -8.68
C PHE A 126 29.66 -19.32 -9.85
N LEU A 127 30.13 -18.06 -9.92
CA LEU A 127 30.90 -17.47 -11.04
C LEU A 127 32.29 -18.09 -11.34
N GLN A 128 32.71 -19.13 -10.63
CA GLN A 128 34.07 -19.69 -10.69
C GLN A 128 34.17 -21.13 -11.20
N ALA A 129 33.06 -21.81 -11.53
CA ALA A 129 33.12 -23.20 -11.98
C ALA A 129 33.11 -23.32 -13.52
N ASP A 130 34.04 -24.08 -14.08
CA ASP A 130 34.16 -24.36 -15.52
C ASP A 130 33.21 -25.52 -15.95
N ASP A 131 32.02 -25.55 -15.35
CA ASP A 131 31.03 -26.63 -15.49
C ASP A 131 29.91 -26.23 -16.47
N ALA A 132 29.56 -27.15 -17.38
CA ALA A 132 28.49 -26.94 -18.36
C ALA A 132 27.14 -26.59 -17.69
N GLU A 133 26.86 -27.18 -16.53
CA GLU A 133 25.65 -26.91 -15.75
C GLU A 133 25.60 -25.48 -15.20
N LEU A 134 26.77 -24.89 -14.88
CA LEU A 134 26.84 -23.50 -14.47
C LEU A 134 26.51 -22.56 -15.63
N GLN A 135 27.03 -22.87 -16.82
CA GLN A 135 26.76 -22.06 -18.00
C GLN A 135 25.27 -22.07 -18.34
N GLU A 136 24.61 -23.23 -18.29
CA GLU A 136 23.16 -23.34 -18.50
C GLU A 136 22.37 -22.52 -17.45
N LEU A 137 22.78 -22.55 -16.19
CA LEU A 137 22.17 -21.75 -15.12
C LEU A 137 22.35 -20.24 -15.35
N GLN A 138 23.53 -19.81 -15.79
CA GLN A 138 23.84 -18.42 -16.11
C GLN A 138 22.99 -17.93 -17.30
N GLU A 139 22.82 -18.77 -18.32
CA GLU A 139 21.95 -18.50 -19.46
C GLU A 139 20.48 -18.41 -19.04
N ALA A 140 20.03 -19.31 -18.17
CA ALA A 140 18.68 -19.26 -17.60
C ALA A 140 18.45 -17.97 -16.80
N LEU A 141 19.37 -17.60 -15.90
CA LEU A 141 19.31 -16.35 -15.14
C LEU A 141 19.28 -15.12 -16.06
N CYS A 142 20.12 -15.09 -17.10
CA CYS A 142 20.12 -14.03 -18.10
C CYS A 142 18.77 -13.92 -18.81
N SER A 143 18.22 -15.06 -19.25
CA SER A 143 16.91 -15.12 -19.91
C SER A 143 15.79 -14.64 -18.99
N THR A 144 15.78 -15.10 -17.73
CA THR A 144 14.77 -14.71 -16.74
C THR A 144 14.86 -13.23 -16.39
N ASN A 145 16.06 -12.66 -16.25
CA ASN A 145 16.25 -11.21 -16.08
C ASN A 145 15.75 -10.39 -17.27
N HIS A 146 15.97 -10.87 -18.49
CA HIS A 146 15.45 -10.23 -19.69
C HIS A 146 13.91 -10.23 -19.69
N SER A 147 13.29 -11.39 -19.46
CA SER A 147 11.83 -11.52 -19.37
C SER A 147 11.24 -10.72 -18.21
N TRP A 148 11.92 -10.63 -17.06
CA TRP A 148 11.52 -9.78 -15.94
C TRP A 148 11.52 -8.30 -16.33
N THR A 149 12.59 -7.84 -16.99
CA THR A 149 12.71 -6.46 -17.48
C THR A 149 11.62 -6.14 -18.50
N GLN A 150 11.36 -7.07 -19.42
CA GLN A 150 10.24 -6.97 -20.36
C GLN A 150 8.92 -6.84 -19.59
N ALA A 151 8.64 -7.72 -18.62
CA ALA A 151 7.41 -7.68 -17.84
C ALA A 151 7.23 -6.35 -17.08
N CYS A 152 8.29 -5.81 -16.48
CA CYS A 152 8.27 -4.49 -15.85
C CYS A 152 7.95 -3.38 -16.86
N SER A 153 8.58 -3.40 -18.04
CA SER A 153 8.34 -2.40 -19.08
C SER A 153 6.91 -2.47 -19.63
N THR A 154 6.37 -3.68 -19.77
CA THR A 154 5.01 -3.98 -20.23
C THR A 154 3.97 -3.51 -19.20
N LEU A 155 4.21 -3.74 -17.91
CA LEU A 155 3.38 -3.23 -16.82
C LEU A 155 3.37 -1.69 -16.81
N GLN A 156 4.53 -1.03 -16.87
CA GLN A 156 4.63 0.43 -16.94
C GLN A 156 3.98 1.01 -18.20
N SER A 157 4.07 0.31 -19.33
CA SER A 157 3.37 0.69 -20.57
C SER A 157 1.86 0.64 -20.40
N TRP A 158 1.34 -0.43 -19.79
CA TRP A 158 -0.08 -0.56 -19.49
C TRP A 158 -0.58 0.53 -18.54
N GLU A 159 0.16 0.86 -17.50
CA GLU A 159 -0.13 1.97 -16.59
C GLU A 159 -0.23 3.31 -17.30
N ARG A 160 0.74 3.62 -18.19
CA ARG A 160 0.71 4.84 -19.00
C ARG A 160 -0.48 4.88 -19.96
N LYS A 161 -0.85 3.74 -20.56
CA LYS A 161 -2.04 3.64 -21.41
C LYS A 161 -3.32 3.87 -20.61
N LEU A 162 -3.43 3.35 -19.39
CA LEU A 162 -4.57 3.60 -18.50
C LEU A 162 -4.66 5.06 -18.07
N HIS A 163 -3.53 5.69 -17.78
CA HIS A 163 -3.46 7.13 -17.51
C HIS A 163 -3.97 7.93 -18.71
N SER A 164 -3.45 7.66 -19.92
CA SER A 164 -3.89 8.33 -21.15
C SER A 164 -5.38 8.11 -21.43
N ALA A 165 -5.89 6.90 -21.20
CA ALA A 165 -7.30 6.56 -21.35
C ALA A 165 -8.19 7.34 -20.38
N LEU A 166 -7.75 7.53 -19.13
CA LEU A 166 -8.47 8.35 -18.14
C LEU A 166 -8.53 9.82 -18.57
N MET A 167 -7.40 10.39 -19.01
CA MET A 167 -7.36 11.79 -19.44
C MET A 167 -8.21 12.05 -20.69
N GLN A 168 -8.43 11.03 -21.52
CA GLN A 168 -9.30 11.11 -22.70
C GLN A 168 -10.75 10.65 -22.42
N CYS A 169 -11.06 10.21 -21.19
CA CYS A 169 -12.37 9.71 -20.83
C CYS A 169 -13.36 10.87 -20.64
N GLN A 170 -14.33 11.00 -21.55
CA GLN A 170 -15.35 12.05 -21.47
C GLN A 170 -16.21 11.93 -20.20
N GLU A 171 -16.66 10.71 -19.85
CA GLU A 171 -17.47 10.48 -18.65
C GLU A 171 -16.74 10.94 -17.38
N PHE A 172 -15.43 10.76 -17.31
CA PHE A 172 -14.61 11.23 -16.18
C PHE A 172 -14.70 12.74 -16.02
N HIS A 173 -14.51 13.49 -17.12
CA HIS A 173 -14.58 14.95 -17.11
C HIS A 173 -15.99 15.46 -16.79
N GLU A 174 -17.02 14.84 -17.36
CA GLU A 174 -18.42 15.16 -17.06
C GLU A 174 -18.78 14.90 -15.59
N ALA A 175 -18.28 13.79 -15.02
CA ALA A 175 -18.46 13.49 -13.62
C ALA A 175 -17.82 14.55 -12.71
N LEU A 176 -16.58 14.97 -13.00
CA LEU A 176 -15.93 16.05 -12.25
C LEU A 176 -16.72 17.36 -12.33
N HIS A 177 -17.14 17.74 -13.53
CA HIS A 177 -17.92 18.96 -13.73
C HIS A 177 -19.27 18.92 -12.99
N SER A 178 -20.01 17.81 -13.13
CA SER A 178 -21.29 17.60 -12.46
C SER A 178 -21.16 17.70 -10.94
N LEU A 179 -20.12 17.11 -10.36
CA LEU A 179 -19.83 17.18 -8.93
C LEU A 179 -19.51 18.60 -8.47
N LEU A 180 -18.69 19.35 -9.22
CA LEU A 180 -18.38 20.75 -8.89
C LEU A 180 -19.63 21.63 -8.88
N LEU A 181 -20.52 21.46 -9.86
CA LEU A 181 -21.79 22.18 -9.93
C LEU A 181 -22.68 21.84 -8.73
N LEU A 182 -22.81 20.56 -8.39
CA LEU A 182 -23.59 20.10 -7.24
C LEU A 182 -23.07 20.69 -5.92
N LEU A 183 -21.74 20.71 -5.73
CA LEU A 183 -21.12 21.28 -4.53
C LEU A 183 -21.34 22.80 -4.42
N SER A 184 -21.30 23.52 -5.55
CA SER A 184 -21.61 24.95 -5.59
C SER A 184 -23.08 25.22 -5.24
N GLN A 185 -24.00 24.43 -5.80
CA GLN A 185 -25.43 24.53 -5.47
C GLN A 185 -25.70 24.20 -3.99
N ALA A 186 -25.02 23.19 -3.45
CA ALA A 186 -25.11 22.83 -2.04
C ALA A 186 -24.65 23.95 -1.11
N GLU A 187 -23.55 24.63 -1.45
CA GLU A 187 -23.08 25.81 -0.71
C GLU A 187 -24.10 26.95 -0.73
N ASN A 188 -24.68 27.25 -1.89
CA ASN A 188 -25.68 28.30 -2.02
C ASN A 188 -26.95 27.99 -1.20
N LYS A 189 -27.42 26.74 -1.23
CA LYS A 189 -28.54 26.28 -0.40
C LYS A 189 -28.22 26.46 1.10
N LEU A 190 -27.02 26.07 1.53
CA LEU A 190 -26.60 26.22 2.93
C LEU A 190 -26.43 27.69 3.36
N HIS A 191 -25.93 28.54 2.47
CA HIS A 191 -25.84 29.98 2.69
C HIS A 191 -27.24 30.61 2.87
N ALA A 192 -28.21 30.21 2.05
CA ALA A 192 -29.60 30.66 2.19
C ALA A 192 -30.20 30.24 3.54
N VAL A 193 -29.96 29.02 4.00
CA VAL A 193 -30.37 28.56 5.35
C VAL A 193 -29.78 29.46 6.45
N ASN A 194 -28.51 29.87 6.33
CA ASN A 194 -27.89 30.77 7.30
C ASN A 194 -28.53 32.17 7.29
N ILE A 195 -28.94 32.68 6.12
CA ILE A 195 -29.70 33.93 6.02
C ILE A 195 -31.08 33.77 6.69
N PHE A 196 -31.81 32.69 6.39
CA PHE A 196 -33.14 32.47 6.98
C PHE A 196 -33.09 32.37 8.50
N LYS A 197 -32.02 31.82 9.06
CA LYS A 197 -31.81 31.75 10.52
C LYS A 197 -31.79 33.13 11.18
N LEU A 198 -31.33 34.16 10.46
CA LEU A 198 -31.27 35.54 10.95
C LEU A 198 -32.57 36.32 10.72
N SER A 199 -33.35 35.93 9.72
CA SER A 199 -34.49 36.72 9.22
C SER A 199 -35.87 36.21 9.66
N ILE A 200 -36.00 34.93 10.02
CA ILE A 200 -37.29 34.25 10.24
C ILE A 200 -37.40 33.77 11.70
N PRO A 201 -38.61 33.83 12.33
CA PRO A 201 -38.82 33.27 13.66
C PRO A 201 -38.44 31.79 13.76
N PRO A 202 -38.04 31.29 14.95
CA PRO A 202 -37.52 29.92 15.12
C PRO A 202 -38.48 28.80 14.69
N GLN A 203 -39.79 29.03 14.83
CA GLN A 203 -40.83 28.05 14.49
C GLN A 203 -40.93 27.89 12.97
N ASP A 204 -41.06 28.99 12.23
CA ASP A 204 -41.14 28.99 10.76
C ASP A 204 -39.80 28.58 10.12
N PHE A 205 -38.68 28.97 10.73
CA PHE A 205 -37.33 28.58 10.30
C PHE A 205 -37.16 27.06 10.28
N THR A 206 -37.63 26.38 11.33
CA THR A 206 -37.53 24.92 11.45
C THR A 206 -38.33 24.22 10.36
N VAL A 207 -39.60 24.62 10.17
CA VAL A 207 -40.50 23.99 9.19
C VAL A 207 -39.96 24.15 7.76
N LEU A 208 -39.42 25.33 7.43
CA LEU A 208 -38.87 25.62 6.11
C LEU A 208 -37.53 24.90 5.86
N CYS A 209 -36.62 24.92 6.83
CA CYS A 209 -35.22 24.51 6.61
C CYS A 209 -34.97 23.02 6.83
N HIS A 210 -35.74 22.35 7.69
CA HIS A 210 -35.55 20.92 7.96
C HIS A 210 -35.65 20.04 6.69
N PRO A 211 -36.72 20.10 5.87
CA PRO A 211 -36.81 19.28 4.66
C PRO A 211 -35.72 19.63 3.64
N LEU A 212 -35.39 20.92 3.49
CA LEU A 212 -34.32 21.38 2.60
C LEU A 212 -32.95 20.77 2.97
N LEU A 213 -32.60 20.77 4.25
CA LEU A 213 -31.35 20.20 4.75
C LEU A 213 -31.33 18.67 4.65
N GLN A 214 -32.46 17.99 4.86
CA GLN A 214 -32.55 16.53 4.66
C GLN A 214 -32.33 16.15 3.20
N THR A 215 -33.02 16.81 2.26
CA THR A 215 -32.79 16.56 0.83
C THR A 215 -31.35 16.85 0.43
N LEU A 216 -30.75 17.92 0.96
CA LEU A 216 -29.35 18.24 0.71
C LEU A 216 -28.40 17.17 1.27
N GLN A 217 -28.69 16.65 2.47
CA GLN A 217 -27.91 15.57 3.07
C GLN A 217 -27.95 14.30 2.19
N GLU A 218 -29.12 13.90 1.72
CA GLU A 218 -29.31 12.75 0.83
C GLU A 218 -28.59 12.95 -0.51
N GLU A 219 -28.73 14.11 -1.13
CA GLU A 219 -28.08 14.47 -2.40
C GLU A 219 -26.56 14.35 -2.28
N LEU A 220 -25.95 14.91 -1.23
CA LEU A 220 -24.50 14.83 -0.98
C LEU A 220 -24.05 13.40 -0.67
N HIS A 221 -24.80 12.66 0.16
CA HIS A 221 -24.46 11.27 0.48
C HIS A 221 -24.53 10.36 -0.76
N SER A 222 -25.50 10.57 -1.64
CA SER A 222 -25.66 9.77 -2.86
C SER A 222 -24.42 9.82 -3.76
N ARG A 223 -23.68 10.94 -3.74
CA ARG A 223 -22.46 11.16 -4.54
C ARG A 223 -21.19 10.65 -3.88
N HIS A 224 -21.23 10.25 -2.62
CA HIS A 224 -20.04 9.84 -1.87
C HIS A 224 -19.30 8.67 -2.53
N ARG A 225 -20.02 7.64 -2.99
CA ARG A 225 -19.40 6.47 -3.65
C ARG A 225 -18.66 6.87 -4.92
N GLN A 226 -19.27 7.75 -5.73
CA GLN A 226 -18.68 8.23 -6.98
C GLN A 226 -17.38 9.01 -6.70
N VAL A 227 -17.38 9.90 -5.71
CA VAL A 227 -16.19 10.65 -5.31
C VAL A 227 -15.08 9.72 -4.81
N SER A 228 -15.43 8.74 -3.97
CA SER A 228 -14.45 7.76 -3.47
C SER A 228 -13.83 6.92 -4.60
N ALA A 229 -14.64 6.54 -5.60
CA ALA A 229 -14.13 5.82 -6.76
C ALA A 229 -13.15 6.67 -7.59
N LEU A 230 -13.49 7.94 -7.85
CA LEU A 230 -12.59 8.87 -8.54
C LEU A 230 -11.28 9.12 -7.76
N GLN A 231 -11.36 9.24 -6.43
CA GLN A 231 -10.19 9.35 -5.57
C GLN A 231 -9.30 8.10 -5.65
N GLU A 232 -9.90 6.91 -5.67
CA GLU A 232 -9.15 5.66 -5.82
C GLU A 232 -8.44 5.62 -7.19
N ILE A 233 -9.15 5.87 -8.29
CA ILE A 233 -8.56 5.93 -9.63
C ILE A 233 -7.39 6.93 -9.66
N SER A 234 -7.62 8.14 -9.14
CA SER A 234 -6.61 9.20 -9.06
C SER A 234 -5.38 8.77 -8.27
N SER A 235 -5.57 8.12 -7.12
CA SER A 235 -4.47 7.64 -6.27
C SER A 235 -3.62 6.55 -6.93
N GLN A 236 -4.15 5.81 -7.90
CA GLN A 236 -3.43 4.73 -8.56
C GLN A 236 -2.70 5.19 -9.83
N LEU A 237 -3.29 6.13 -10.58
CA LEU A 237 -2.77 6.59 -11.87
C LEU A 237 -2.08 7.96 -11.84
N LEU A 238 -2.46 8.86 -10.93
CA LEU A 238 -1.98 10.25 -10.91
C LEU A 238 -0.95 10.49 -9.79
N LEU A 239 -0.23 9.45 -9.37
CA LEU A 239 0.83 9.54 -8.36
C LEU A 239 1.98 10.44 -8.82
N GLU A 240 2.46 10.20 -10.05
CA GLU A 240 3.57 10.91 -10.70
C GLU A 240 3.06 11.79 -11.85
N ALA A 241 1.95 12.50 -11.61
CA ALA A 241 1.37 13.42 -12.58
C ALA A 241 2.40 14.48 -13.01
N THR A 242 2.95 14.35 -14.23
CA THR A 242 3.91 15.32 -14.79
C THR A 242 3.25 16.33 -15.73
N SER A 243 2.09 16.00 -16.31
CA SER A 243 1.34 16.92 -17.17
C SER A 243 0.45 17.84 -16.35
N GLU A 244 0.30 19.09 -16.82
CA GLU A 244 -0.56 20.11 -16.22
C GLU A 244 -2.01 19.60 -16.06
N GLU A 245 -2.57 18.97 -17.10
CA GLU A 245 -3.91 18.37 -17.07
C GLU A 245 -4.06 17.30 -15.99
N SER A 246 -3.04 16.46 -15.79
CA SER A 246 -3.06 15.41 -14.78
C SER A 246 -2.96 15.98 -13.36
N VAL A 247 -2.22 17.07 -13.17
CA VAL A 247 -2.13 17.79 -11.90
C VAL A 247 -3.46 18.47 -11.60
N GLU A 248 -4.03 19.19 -12.57
CA GLU A 248 -5.33 19.86 -12.43
C GLU A 248 -6.46 18.86 -12.10
N ALA A 249 -6.51 17.72 -12.81
CA ALA A 249 -7.51 16.68 -12.54
C ALA A 249 -7.38 16.13 -11.11
N LYS A 250 -6.16 15.90 -10.63
CA LYS A 250 -5.87 15.45 -9.27
C LYS A 250 -6.30 16.48 -8.23
N GLU A 251 -6.00 17.75 -8.45
CA GLU A 251 -6.42 18.84 -7.56
C GLU A 251 -7.94 18.97 -7.51
N LYS A 252 -8.62 18.95 -8.67
CA LYS A 252 -10.09 18.97 -8.73
C LYS A 252 -10.71 17.84 -7.92
N ILE A 253 -10.23 16.61 -8.08
CA ILE A 253 -10.72 15.44 -7.32
C ILE A 253 -10.50 15.64 -5.82
N HIS A 254 -9.34 16.14 -5.42
CA HIS A 254 -9.03 16.42 -4.03
C HIS A 254 -9.97 17.49 -3.44
N VAL A 255 -10.15 18.61 -4.14
CA VAL A 255 -11.06 19.70 -3.74
C VAL A 255 -12.49 19.20 -3.64
N ILE A 256 -12.98 18.44 -4.62
CA ILE A 256 -14.32 17.83 -4.61
C ILE A 256 -14.50 16.97 -3.37
N GLY A 257 -13.54 16.08 -3.08
CA GLY A 257 -13.59 15.20 -1.91
C GLY A 257 -13.64 15.96 -0.59
N ASN A 258 -12.75 16.94 -0.42
CA ASN A 258 -12.70 17.75 0.79
C ASN A 258 -13.97 18.59 0.98
N LYS A 259 -14.44 19.24 -0.09
CA LYS A 259 -15.61 20.11 -0.07
C LYS A 259 -16.88 19.32 0.20
N LEU A 260 -17.04 18.13 -0.39
CA LEU A 260 -18.13 17.21 -0.08
C LEU A 260 -18.13 16.84 1.41
N HIS A 261 -16.96 16.49 1.97
CA HIS A 261 -16.84 16.15 3.38
C HIS A 261 -17.24 17.32 4.30
N VAL A 262 -16.73 18.52 4.03
CA VAL A 262 -17.05 19.73 4.78
C VAL A 262 -18.54 20.07 4.69
N LEU A 263 -19.15 19.96 3.51
CA LEU A 263 -20.58 20.24 3.34
C LEU A 263 -21.45 19.23 4.10
N LEU A 264 -21.10 17.94 4.05
CA LEU A 264 -21.79 16.92 4.84
C LEU A 264 -21.72 17.23 6.35
N GLN A 265 -20.55 17.64 6.86
CA GLN A 265 -20.41 18.06 8.26
C GLN A 265 -21.27 19.28 8.59
N LYS A 266 -21.27 20.31 7.72
CA LYS A 266 -22.05 21.53 7.93
C LYS A 266 -23.56 21.26 7.91
N VAL A 267 -24.04 20.41 6.98
CA VAL A 267 -25.45 20.01 6.91
C VAL A 267 -25.85 19.21 8.15
N ALA A 268 -25.02 18.26 8.58
CA ALA A 268 -25.26 17.51 9.82
C ALA A 268 -25.34 18.43 11.04
N ALA A 269 -24.42 19.39 11.17
CA ALA A 269 -24.45 20.37 12.26
C ALA A 269 -25.70 21.26 12.20
N ALA A 270 -26.12 21.69 11.01
CA ALA A 270 -27.34 22.48 10.84
C ALA A 270 -28.59 21.69 11.25
N LEU A 271 -28.70 20.42 10.85
CA LEU A 271 -29.78 19.53 11.25
C LEU A 271 -29.81 19.30 12.77
N CYS A 272 -28.66 19.06 13.41
CA CYS A 272 -28.59 18.96 14.87
C CYS A 272 -29.06 20.26 15.56
N SER A 273 -28.64 21.43 15.06
CA SER A 273 -29.06 22.71 15.64
C SER A 273 -30.57 22.95 15.52
N LEU A 274 -31.21 22.47 14.45
CA LEU A 274 -32.68 22.52 14.32
C LEU A 274 -33.38 21.61 15.33
N GLN A 275 -32.85 20.42 15.58
CA GLN A 275 -33.40 19.51 16.58
C GLN A 275 -33.35 20.11 17.99
N GLU A 276 -32.27 20.81 18.34
CA GLU A 276 -32.14 21.51 19.63
C GLU A 276 -33.17 22.64 19.78
N ILE A 277 -33.43 23.42 18.72
CA ILE A 277 -34.44 24.50 18.73
C ILE A 277 -35.84 23.94 18.97
N VAL A 278 -36.18 22.82 18.34
CA VAL A 278 -37.48 22.15 18.53
C VAL A 278 -37.63 21.65 19.97
N VAL A 279 -36.63 20.94 20.50
CA VAL A 279 -36.67 20.41 21.86
C VAL A 279 -36.73 21.52 22.91
N GLY A 280 -35.96 22.61 22.72
CA GLY A 280 -36.01 23.78 23.58
C GLY A 280 -37.38 24.46 23.58
N SER A 281 -38.03 24.53 22.42
CA SER A 281 -39.38 25.12 22.29
C SER A 281 -40.46 24.28 23.00
N CYS A 282 -40.34 22.95 22.98
CA CYS A 282 -41.26 22.05 23.70
C CYS A 282 -41.11 22.12 25.22
N LEU A 283 -39.90 22.34 25.74
CA LEU A 283 -39.65 22.49 27.18
C LEU A 283 -40.30 23.75 27.77
N PHE A 284 -40.45 24.81 26.97
CA PHE A 284 -41.02 26.09 27.41
C PHE A 284 -42.56 26.16 27.30
N SER A 285 -43.21 25.37 26.43
CA SER A 285 -44.67 25.44 26.25
C SER A 285 -45.49 24.57 27.22
N GLY A 286 -44.84 23.83 28.12
CA GLY A 286 -45.53 22.98 29.10
C GLY A 286 -46.35 21.83 28.48
N GLN A 287 -46.22 21.59 27.17
CA GLN A 287 -46.78 20.41 26.52
C GLN A 287 -45.80 19.25 26.64
N THR A 288 -46.19 18.24 27.42
CA THR A 288 -45.51 16.95 27.53
C THR A 288 -45.46 16.31 26.13
N CYS A 289 -44.36 16.46 25.41
CA CYS A 289 -44.09 15.68 24.20
C CYS A 289 -43.79 14.23 24.61
N LEU A 290 -44.86 13.44 24.76
CA LEU A 290 -44.83 11.98 24.69
C LEU A 290 -44.53 11.55 23.25
N SER A 291 -43.27 11.73 22.84
CA SER A 291 -42.70 11.10 21.64
C SER A 291 -41.17 11.13 21.66
N LEU A 292 -40.58 10.88 22.84
CA LEU A 292 -39.23 10.30 22.90
C LEU A 292 -39.30 8.83 22.47
N SER A 293 -39.29 8.56 21.16
CA SER A 293 -39.01 7.20 20.65
C SER A 293 -38.38 7.13 19.26
N ALA A 294 -38.20 8.24 18.51
CA ALA A 294 -37.72 8.14 17.12
C ALA A 294 -36.19 8.34 16.93
N CYS A 295 -35.44 8.72 17.97
CA CYS A 295 -33.96 8.75 17.91
C CYS A 295 -33.29 7.61 18.70
N ARG A 296 -34.06 6.59 19.12
CA ARG A 296 -33.55 5.45 19.88
C ARG A 296 -34.14 4.12 19.40
N GLY A 297 -33.61 3.62 18.29
CA GLY A 297 -33.80 2.24 17.81
C GLY A 297 -34.52 2.21 16.45
N GLU A 298 -33.83 2.18 15.32
CA GLU A 298 -33.10 1.00 14.82
C GLU A 298 -31.58 1.06 15.04
N ARG A 299 -31.18 0.56 16.22
CA ARG A 299 -29.81 0.19 16.55
C ARG A 299 -29.87 -1.18 17.22
N ARG A 300 -30.11 -2.19 16.39
CA ARG A 300 -29.68 -3.59 16.54
C ARG A 300 -29.43 -4.01 15.09
N ASP A 301 -28.22 -3.99 14.55
CA ASP A 301 -26.96 -4.45 15.14
C ASP A 301 -25.79 -3.50 14.86
N LEU A 302 -24.81 -3.52 15.79
CA LEU A 302 -23.50 -2.86 15.74
C LEU A 302 -23.50 -1.32 15.85
N SER A 303 -23.67 -0.74 17.05
CA SER A 303 -22.92 0.48 17.47
C SER A 303 -23.34 1.08 18.83
N LEU A 304 -23.62 0.28 19.86
CA LEU A 304 -23.69 0.79 21.24
C LEU A 304 -22.28 0.88 21.87
N HIS A 305 -21.30 1.49 21.19
CA HIS A 305 -19.93 1.50 21.74
C HIS A 305 -19.01 2.65 21.30
N ARG A 306 -19.45 3.68 20.56
CA ARG A 306 -18.53 4.77 20.15
C ARG A 306 -18.08 5.72 21.28
N PRO A 307 -18.93 6.19 22.22
CA PRO A 307 -18.43 7.04 23.31
C PRO A 307 -17.67 6.24 24.37
N LEU A 308 -18.08 4.98 24.62
CA LEU A 308 -17.37 4.08 25.54
C LEU A 308 -16.07 3.54 24.96
N LEU A 309 -15.99 3.16 23.68
CA LEU A 309 -14.71 2.75 23.06
C LEU A 309 -13.74 3.91 22.99
N CYS A 310 -14.18 5.13 22.67
CA CYS A 310 -13.25 6.26 22.62
C CYS A 310 -12.70 6.58 24.02
N TRP A 311 -13.54 6.49 25.06
CA TRP A 311 -13.12 6.64 26.45
C TRP A 311 -12.22 5.49 26.91
N ILE A 312 -12.56 4.24 26.57
CA ILE A 312 -11.76 3.04 26.89
C ILE A 312 -10.44 3.06 26.13
N ILE A 313 -10.41 3.40 24.83
CA ILE A 313 -9.19 3.52 24.04
C ILE A 313 -8.32 4.66 24.58
N ARG A 314 -8.91 5.80 24.97
CA ARG A 314 -8.17 6.91 25.58
C ARG A 314 -7.62 6.54 26.96
N ALA A 315 -8.38 5.80 27.77
CA ALA A 315 -7.93 5.31 29.07
C ALA A 315 -6.84 4.24 28.93
N VAL A 316 -7.02 3.27 28.03
CA VAL A 316 -6.07 2.20 27.74
C VAL A 316 -4.79 2.76 27.12
N PHE A 317 -4.88 3.74 26.23
CA PHE A 317 -3.72 4.43 25.67
C PHE A 317 -2.95 5.22 26.73
N SER A 318 -3.68 5.91 27.63
CA SER A 318 -3.07 6.61 28.76
C SER A 318 -2.37 5.63 29.73
N LEU A 319 -2.97 4.46 29.95
CA LEU A 319 -2.39 3.39 30.77
C LEU A 319 -1.18 2.73 30.09
N HIS A 320 -1.22 2.50 28.77
CA HIS A 320 -0.10 1.95 28.02
C HIS A 320 1.09 2.89 27.98
N MET A 321 0.85 4.21 27.83
CA MET A 321 1.91 5.22 27.92
C MET A 321 2.51 5.29 29.33
N LEU A 322 1.68 5.20 30.38
CA LEU A 322 2.17 5.11 31.76
C LEU A 322 3.04 3.86 31.98
N PHE A 323 2.62 2.70 31.44
CA PHE A 323 3.39 1.46 31.54
C PHE A 323 4.73 1.57 30.81
N LEU A 324 4.75 2.19 29.62
CA LEU A 324 5.98 2.47 28.87
C LEU A 324 6.94 3.37 29.66
N VAL A 325 6.42 4.42 30.30
CA VAL A 325 7.22 5.31 31.15
C VAL A 325 7.78 4.55 32.37
N LEU A 326 6.97 3.72 33.03
CA LEU A 326 7.42 2.87 34.14
C LEU A 326 8.49 1.88 33.71
N LEU A 327 8.34 1.26 32.53
CA LEU A 327 9.30 0.33 31.96
C LEU A 327 10.64 1.03 31.71
N VAL A 328 10.61 2.21 31.09
CA VAL A 328 11.80 3.06 30.90
C VAL A 328 12.42 3.46 32.24
N LEU A 329 11.62 3.76 33.26
CA LEU A 329 12.11 4.04 34.60
C LEU A 329 12.82 2.83 35.24
N VAL A 330 12.27 1.62 35.09
CA VAL A 330 12.89 0.38 35.56
C VAL A 330 14.21 0.12 34.85
N PHE A 331 14.30 0.44 33.55
CA PHE A 331 15.56 0.33 32.79
C PHE A 331 16.57 1.46 33.11
N LEU A 332 16.10 2.60 33.62
CA LEU A 332 16.94 3.71 34.09
C LEU A 332 17.39 3.53 35.55
N VAL A 333 16.74 2.67 36.32
CA VAL A 333 17.23 2.22 37.63
C VAL A 333 18.36 1.23 37.36
N PRO A 334 19.63 1.58 37.61
CA PRO A 334 20.70 0.62 37.49
C PRO A 334 20.40 -0.51 38.48
N LEU A 335 20.23 -1.73 37.96
CA LEU A 335 20.25 -2.96 38.74
C LEU A 335 21.59 -2.97 39.49
N SER A 336 21.57 -2.53 40.73
CA SER A 336 22.72 -2.61 41.62
C SER A 336 22.88 -4.08 42.01
N ASP A 337 23.53 -4.85 41.14
CA ASP A 337 24.19 -6.05 41.62
C ASP A 337 25.39 -5.58 42.45
N GLN A 338 25.21 -5.71 43.75
CA GLN A 338 26.26 -5.57 44.73
C GLN A 338 27.27 -6.70 44.54
N ASP A 339 28.26 -6.48 43.68
CA ASP A 339 29.60 -6.98 43.97
C ASP A 339 30.27 -5.97 44.90
N HIS A 340 30.05 -6.17 46.20
CA HIS A 340 30.87 -5.54 47.23
C HIS A 340 32.29 -6.10 47.10
N SER A 341 33.19 -5.32 46.50
CA SER A 341 34.62 -5.43 46.79
C SER A 341 35.20 -4.06 47.04
N CYS A 342 35.30 -3.72 48.32
CA CYS A 342 36.10 -2.61 48.81
C CYS A 342 37.60 -2.93 48.64
N SER A 343 38.21 -2.48 47.55
CA SER A 343 39.63 -2.08 47.48
C SER A 343 39.83 -1.38 46.13
N LEU A 344 39.96 -0.08 46.00
CA LEU A 344 41.01 0.74 46.57
C LEU A 344 40.54 2.20 46.46
N SER A 345 40.62 2.91 47.57
CA SER A 345 40.53 4.35 47.65
C SER A 345 41.39 5.06 46.58
N ASN A 346 40.78 6.01 45.88
CA ASN A 346 41.22 7.40 45.80
C ASN A 346 42.73 7.67 45.60
N ASN A 347 43.08 8.24 44.44
CA ASN A 347 43.74 9.56 44.30
C ASN A 347 44.45 9.64 42.94
N PHE A 348 43.84 10.21 41.90
CA PHE A 348 44.58 10.86 40.79
C PHE A 348 43.69 11.80 39.96
N ALA A 349 42.77 12.53 40.62
CA ALA A 349 42.44 13.84 40.09
C ALA A 349 43.72 14.69 40.16
N ARG A 350 44.18 15.21 39.02
CA ARG A 350 45.40 16.03 38.82
C ARG A 350 46.74 15.29 38.87
N SER A 351 47.29 14.97 37.71
CA SER A 351 48.64 15.44 37.40
C SER A 351 48.80 15.71 35.91
N PHE A 352 48.73 16.99 35.56
CA PHE A 352 49.24 17.52 34.30
C PHE A 352 50.77 17.46 34.35
N TYR A 353 51.37 16.33 33.97
CA TYR A 353 52.79 16.26 33.65
C TYR A 353 52.93 15.89 32.17
N PRO A 354 53.65 16.69 31.36
CA PRO A 354 53.98 16.31 29.99
C PRO A 354 54.89 15.09 30.03
N MET A 355 54.48 14.01 29.37
CA MET A 355 55.29 12.80 29.21
C MET A 355 56.42 13.09 28.22
N LEU A 356 57.68 12.95 28.65
CA LEU A 356 58.86 13.06 27.80
C LEU A 356 58.85 11.94 26.75
N HIS A 357 58.73 12.31 25.48
CA HIS A 357 58.88 11.41 24.35
C HIS A 357 60.37 11.27 24.01
N TYR A 358 60.94 10.08 24.13
CA TYR A 358 62.28 9.80 23.64
C TYR A 358 62.21 9.51 22.14
N THR A 359 62.88 10.34 21.34
CA THR A 359 62.87 10.22 19.87
C THR A 359 63.79 9.12 19.33
N ASN A 360 64.55 8.40 20.16
CA ASN A 360 65.47 7.33 19.70
C ASN A 360 65.53 6.11 20.64
N GLY A 361 64.37 5.53 20.99
CA GLY A 361 64.27 4.19 21.62
C GLY A 361 64.14 4.18 23.15
N PRO A 362 63.79 3.01 23.74
CA PRO A 362 63.50 2.89 25.17
C PRO A 362 64.77 2.99 26.04
N PRO A 363 64.66 3.49 27.29
CA PRO A 363 65.80 3.66 28.18
C PRO A 363 66.40 2.30 28.61
N PRO A 364 67.73 2.21 28.80
CA PRO A 364 68.38 1.02 29.32
C PRO A 364 67.90 0.72 30.75
N THR A 365 67.91 -0.57 31.07
CA THR A 365 67.27 -1.19 32.25
C THR A 365 67.83 -0.74 33.59
#